data_AF-A0A453JR60-F1
#
_entry.id   AF-A0A453JR60-F1
#
_cell.length_a   1.000
_cell.length_b   1.000
_cell.length_c   1.000
_cell.angle_alpha   90.00
_cell.angle_beta   90.00
_cell.angle_gamma   90.00
#
_symmetry.space_group_name_H-M   'P 1'
#
loop_
_entity.id
_entity.type
_entity.pdbx_description
1 polymer ?
#
loop_
_entity_poly.entity_id
_entity_poly.type
_entity_poly.pdbx_seq_one_letter_code
_entity_poly.pdbx_strand_id
1 'polypeptide(L)'
;MSKSPHCPVLKKKKNNSESRFNNLGRDLQIQLHQEVLQVIGEELFLLQVFCLVHSRFGKLSERTRILIFLLIRVMVATVRCDEIANERFGCLTSDAEWLDLENDVQAGSVLGFGKKLGSIVEVHMEEYDKEAVYFDEAVRKAKRQLLESRILNLVQPAFQKNLSHLRTKALEKFKTGLDQSLESGKGFAASVRETTESSLSEFNQGCADSVIKQADWDYSKILEKVRRDIEDHALSVRESKLT
;
A
#
# COMPACT_ATOMS: atom_id res chain seq x y z
N MET A 1 59.59 28.30 -25.70
CA MET A 1 58.28 28.68 -25.15
C MET A 1 57.53 27.39 -24.81
N SER A 2 57.60 26.94 -23.57
CA SER A 2 56.85 25.78 -23.07
C SER A 2 56.33 26.14 -21.68
N LYS A 3 55.03 26.39 -21.57
CA LYS A 3 54.33 26.50 -20.28
C LYS A 3 53.18 25.51 -20.30
N SER A 4 53.27 24.55 -19.39
CA SER A 4 52.21 23.58 -19.07
C SER A 4 51.01 24.31 -18.44
N PRO A 5 49.75 23.92 -18.71
CA PRO A 5 48.60 24.52 -18.04
C PRO A 5 48.44 23.92 -16.64
N HIS A 6 48.47 24.81 -15.65
CA HIS A 6 48.09 24.55 -14.27
C HIS A 6 46.61 24.19 -14.20
N CYS A 7 46.27 23.02 -13.66
CA CYS A 7 44.89 22.64 -13.36
C CYS A 7 44.43 23.34 -12.06
N PRO A 8 43.29 24.06 -12.01
CA PRO A 8 42.77 24.60 -10.77
C PRO A 8 42.10 23.50 -9.96
N VAL A 9 42.54 23.33 -8.70
CA VAL A 9 41.87 22.46 -7.71
C VAL A 9 40.48 23.03 -7.43
N LEU A 10 39.44 22.38 -7.95
CA LEU A 10 38.05 22.62 -7.54
C LEU A 10 37.88 22.19 -6.08
N LYS A 11 37.82 23.17 -5.17
CA LYS A 11 37.31 22.96 -3.83
C LYS A 11 35.86 22.49 -3.94
N LYS A 12 35.61 21.20 -3.64
CA LYS A 12 34.25 20.66 -3.50
C LYS A 12 33.48 21.49 -2.46
N LYS A 13 32.48 22.26 -2.91
CA LYS A 13 31.38 22.74 -2.05
C LYS A 13 30.64 21.49 -1.59
N LYS A 14 30.87 21.07 -0.34
CA LYS A 14 30.15 19.97 0.29
C LYS A 14 28.68 20.40 0.44
N ASN A 15 27.78 19.56 -0.07
CA ASN A 15 26.39 19.89 -0.34
C ASN A 15 25.58 20.11 0.96
N ASN A 16 24.85 21.23 1.02
CA ASN A 16 23.90 21.56 2.09
C ASN A 16 22.64 20.66 2.07
N SER A 17 22.41 19.91 0.98
CA SER A 17 21.35 18.91 0.89
C SER A 17 21.73 17.61 1.59
N GLU A 18 22.98 17.14 1.45
CA GLU A 18 23.50 15.99 2.19
C GLU A 18 23.48 16.23 3.70
N SER A 19 23.79 17.45 4.17
CA SER A 19 23.69 17.76 5.60
C SER A 19 22.24 17.74 6.08
N ARG A 20 21.28 18.21 5.30
CA ARG A 20 19.84 18.16 5.62
C ARG A 20 19.27 16.75 5.62
N PHE A 21 19.63 15.89 4.65
CA PHE A 21 19.22 14.48 4.64
C PHE A 21 19.84 13.70 5.81
N ASN A 22 21.11 13.99 6.13
CA ASN A 22 21.76 13.41 7.31
C ASN A 22 21.17 13.94 8.62
N ASN A 23 20.68 15.18 8.66
CA ASN A 23 19.96 15.73 9.82
C ASN A 23 18.58 15.11 9.97
N LEU A 24 17.82 14.94 8.88
CA LEU A 24 16.49 14.35 8.89
C LEU A 24 16.55 12.85 9.26
N GLY A 25 17.56 12.13 8.77
CA GLY A 25 17.83 10.75 9.15
C GLY A 25 18.26 10.62 10.61
N ARG A 26 19.04 11.58 11.14
CA ARG A 26 19.36 11.65 12.57
C ARG A 26 18.15 12.00 13.42
N ASP A 27 17.28 12.89 12.97
CA ASP A 27 16.05 13.25 13.69
C ASP A 27 15.06 12.08 13.73
N LEU A 28 14.87 11.36 12.61
CA LEU A 28 14.10 10.11 12.60
C LEU A 28 14.73 9.04 13.48
N GLN A 29 16.05 8.91 13.47
CA GLN A 29 16.77 7.92 14.28
C GLN A 29 16.74 8.28 15.77
N ILE A 30 16.76 9.57 16.13
CA ILE A 30 16.56 10.06 17.50
C ILE A 30 15.11 9.82 17.92
N GLN A 31 14.13 10.08 17.06
CA GLN A 31 12.72 9.88 17.35
C GLN A 31 12.37 8.39 17.50
N LEU A 32 12.93 7.53 16.64
CA LEU A 32 12.87 6.07 16.77
C LEU A 32 13.60 5.59 18.02
N HIS A 33 14.77 6.14 18.35
CA HIS A 33 15.51 5.82 19.56
C HIS A 33 14.79 6.32 20.82
N GLN A 34 14.03 7.40 20.74
CA GLN A 34 13.27 7.98 21.84
C GLN A 34 11.96 7.23 22.06
N GLU A 35 11.29 6.75 21.00
CA GLU A 35 10.18 5.80 21.07
C GLU A 35 10.64 4.41 21.55
N VAL A 36 11.79 3.92 21.05
CA VAL A 36 12.42 2.69 21.54
C VAL A 36 12.89 2.83 22.99
N LEU A 37 13.39 3.99 23.43
CA LEU A 37 13.67 4.25 24.85
C LEU A 37 12.41 4.38 25.70
N GLN A 38 11.28 4.77 25.12
CA GLN A 38 9.99 4.81 25.81
C GLN A 38 9.41 3.39 25.98
N VAL A 39 9.58 2.52 24.98
CA VAL A 39 9.26 1.09 25.02
C VAL A 39 10.23 0.32 25.94
N ILE A 40 11.53 0.63 25.88
CA ILE A 40 12.54 0.09 26.80
C ILE A 40 12.33 0.63 28.22
N GLY A 41 11.77 1.84 28.37
CA GLY A 41 11.38 2.40 29.67
C GLY A 41 10.26 1.59 30.36
N GLU A 42 9.33 1.01 29.58
CA GLU A 42 8.33 0.07 30.08
C GLU A 42 8.91 -1.32 30.36
N GLU A 43 9.87 -1.78 29.55
CA GLU A 43 10.66 -3.01 29.82
C GLU A 43 11.56 -2.88 31.06
N LEU A 44 12.10 -1.69 31.35
CA LEU A 44 12.85 -1.43 32.59
C LEU A 44 11.92 -1.45 33.81
N PHE A 45 10.66 -1.02 33.65
CA PHE A 45 9.64 -1.14 34.68
C PHE A 45 9.30 -2.62 34.91
N LEU A 46 9.20 -3.43 33.85
CA LEU A 46 9.03 -4.88 33.96
C LEU A 46 10.25 -5.58 34.56
N LEU A 47 11.47 -5.15 34.29
CA LEU A 47 12.69 -5.69 34.92
C LEU A 47 12.81 -5.26 36.39
N GLN A 48 12.42 -4.03 36.73
CA GLN A 48 12.34 -3.58 38.12
C GLN A 48 11.24 -4.34 38.88
N VAL A 49 10.07 -4.53 38.27
CA VAL A 49 9.00 -5.38 38.80
C VAL A 49 9.48 -6.82 38.89
N PHE A 50 10.16 -7.38 37.89
CA PHE A 50 10.69 -8.74 37.89
C PHE A 50 11.75 -8.94 38.98
N CYS A 51 12.67 -7.99 39.19
CA CYS A 51 13.68 -8.05 40.26
C CYS A 51 13.06 -7.91 41.68
N LEU A 52 12.09 -7.00 41.86
CA LEU A 52 11.33 -6.87 43.11
C LEU A 52 10.43 -8.09 43.37
N VAL A 53 9.84 -8.63 42.30
CA VAL A 53 8.98 -9.79 42.32
C VAL A 53 9.82 -11.03 42.58
N HIS A 54 10.92 -11.32 41.91
CA HIS A 54 11.70 -12.56 42.13
C HIS A 54 12.16 -12.74 43.59
N SER A 55 12.52 -11.64 44.28
CA SER A 55 12.88 -11.66 45.70
C SER A 55 11.68 -11.89 46.65
N ARG A 56 10.44 -11.72 46.17
CA ARG A 56 9.20 -11.84 46.97
C ARG A 56 8.09 -12.68 46.30
N PHE A 57 8.34 -13.31 45.15
CA PHE A 57 7.31 -13.93 44.29
C PHE A 57 6.71 -15.12 45.00
N GLY A 58 7.57 -15.93 45.63
CA GLY A 58 7.13 -17.03 46.49
C GLY A 58 6.29 -16.60 47.69
N LYS A 59 6.31 -15.32 48.07
CA LYS A 59 5.50 -14.74 49.17
C LYS A 59 4.16 -14.16 48.70
N LEU A 60 3.90 -14.12 47.39
CA LEU A 60 2.65 -13.63 46.83
C LEU A 60 1.55 -14.69 46.90
N SER A 61 0.30 -14.23 47.00
CA SER A 61 -0.85 -15.13 46.87
C SER A 61 -0.81 -15.86 45.52
N GLU A 62 -1.33 -17.08 45.50
CA GLU A 62 -1.40 -17.89 44.27
C GLU A 62 -2.14 -17.15 43.15
N ARG A 63 -3.26 -16.50 43.47
CA ARG A 63 -4.02 -15.66 42.53
C ARG A 63 -3.17 -14.57 41.90
N THR A 64 -2.37 -13.87 42.73
CA THR A 64 -1.50 -12.79 42.24
C THR A 64 -0.40 -13.33 41.34
N ARG A 65 0.19 -14.48 41.66
CA ARG A 65 1.22 -15.11 40.83
C ARG A 65 0.69 -15.55 39.47
N ILE A 66 -0.50 -16.15 39.44
CA ILE A 66 -1.19 -16.54 38.20
C ILE A 66 -1.46 -15.31 37.34
N LEU A 67 -1.97 -14.22 37.94
CA LEU A 67 -2.24 -12.98 37.23
C LEU A 67 -0.95 -12.39 36.62
N ILE A 68 0.15 -12.35 37.37
CA ILE A 68 1.44 -11.88 36.87
C ILE A 68 1.92 -12.72 35.68
N PHE A 69 1.83 -14.05 35.76
CA PHE A 69 2.22 -14.93 34.66
C PHE A 69 1.38 -14.70 33.39
N LEU A 70 0.06 -14.55 33.54
CA LEU A 70 -0.84 -14.25 32.42
C LEU A 70 -0.53 -12.90 31.79
N LEU A 71 -0.30 -11.87 32.61
CA LEU A 71 0.05 -10.53 32.13
C LEU A 71 1.36 -10.56 31.36
N ILE A 72 2.42 -11.17 31.91
CA ILE A 72 3.72 -11.29 31.23
C ILE A 72 3.58 -12.03 29.91
N ARG A 73 2.80 -13.13 29.86
CA ARG A 73 2.57 -13.88 28.61
C ARG A 73 1.93 -13.02 27.52
N VAL A 74 0.91 -12.24 27.88
CA VAL A 74 0.22 -11.34 26.96
C VAL A 74 1.12 -10.19 26.53
N MET A 75 1.92 -9.63 27.43
CA MET A 75 2.88 -8.57 27.12
C MET A 75 3.97 -9.05 26.15
N VAL A 76 4.60 -10.19 26.44
CA VAL A 76 5.61 -10.80 25.55
C VAL A 76 5.01 -11.11 24.19
N ALA A 77 3.81 -11.69 24.14
CA ALA A 77 3.11 -11.92 22.88
C ALA A 77 2.86 -10.61 22.12
N THR A 78 2.51 -9.52 22.83
CA THR A 78 2.20 -8.23 22.20
C THR A 78 3.42 -7.64 21.53
N VAL A 79 4.56 -7.62 22.23
CA VAL A 79 5.83 -7.12 21.67
C VAL A 79 6.27 -7.98 20.49
N ARG A 80 6.29 -9.32 20.65
CA ARG A 80 6.75 -10.22 19.58
C ARG A 80 5.87 -10.20 18.34
N CYS A 81 4.55 -10.24 18.51
CA CYS A 81 3.62 -10.15 17.38
C CYS A 81 3.68 -8.80 16.66
N ASP A 82 4.06 -7.72 17.35
CA ASP A 82 4.27 -6.41 16.75
C ASP A 82 5.58 -6.36 15.95
N GLU A 83 6.67 -6.88 16.51
CA GLU A 83 7.96 -7.01 15.82
C GLU A 83 7.82 -7.82 14.52
N ILE A 84 7.19 -9.00 14.58
CA ILE A 84 6.93 -9.84 13.41
C ILE A 84 6.11 -9.06 12.38
N ALA A 85 5.03 -8.37 12.79
CA ALA A 85 4.22 -7.58 11.87
C ALA A 85 5.04 -6.47 11.18
N ASN A 86 5.89 -5.78 11.93
CA ASN A 86 6.75 -4.74 11.38
C ASN A 86 7.81 -5.29 10.42
N GLU A 87 8.38 -6.46 10.72
CA GLU A 87 9.31 -7.15 9.83
C GLU A 87 8.62 -7.55 8.52
N ARG A 88 7.46 -8.22 8.57
CA ARG A 88 6.69 -8.60 7.36
C ARG A 88 6.30 -7.38 6.52
N PHE A 89 5.88 -6.29 7.17
CA PHE A 89 5.59 -5.05 6.45
C PHE A 89 6.84 -4.49 5.76
N GLY A 90 8.00 -4.51 6.44
CA GLY A 90 9.28 -4.13 5.85
C GLY A 90 9.66 -4.98 4.64
N CYS A 91 9.51 -6.31 4.75
CA CYS A 91 9.72 -7.25 3.66
C CYS A 91 8.84 -6.91 2.45
N LEU A 92 7.54 -6.68 2.64
CA LEU A 92 6.63 -6.27 1.57
C LEU A 92 7.09 -4.98 0.88
N THR A 93 7.50 -3.95 1.64
CA THR A 93 7.92 -2.67 1.04
C THR A 93 9.16 -2.77 0.16
N SER A 94 9.96 -3.83 0.34
CA SER A 94 11.16 -4.12 -0.46
C SER A 94 10.99 -5.34 -1.36
N ASP A 95 9.77 -5.87 -1.47
CA ASP A 95 9.44 -7.05 -2.26
C ASP A 95 9.56 -6.74 -3.76
N ALA A 96 10.33 -7.55 -4.48
CA ALA A 96 10.60 -7.30 -5.89
C ALA A 96 9.33 -7.41 -6.76
N GLU A 97 8.44 -8.36 -6.48
CA GLU A 97 7.19 -8.52 -7.24
C GLU A 97 6.24 -7.35 -6.97
N TRP A 98 6.20 -6.86 -5.73
CA TRP A 98 5.46 -5.65 -5.38
C TRP A 98 5.99 -4.42 -6.14
N LEU A 99 7.30 -4.20 -6.10
CA LEU A 99 7.93 -3.04 -6.75
C LEU A 99 7.75 -3.09 -8.27
N ASP A 100 7.87 -4.26 -8.89
CA ASP A 100 7.63 -4.45 -10.32
C ASP A 100 6.16 -4.16 -10.66
N LEU A 101 5.22 -4.66 -9.87
CA LEU A 101 3.79 -4.38 -10.06
C LEU A 101 3.47 -2.88 -9.89
N GLU A 102 4.07 -2.22 -8.89
CA GLU A 102 3.89 -0.79 -8.65
C GLU A 102 4.42 0.03 -9.84
N ASN A 103 5.57 -0.36 -10.39
CA ASN A 103 6.18 0.25 -11.58
C ASN A 103 5.35 0.01 -12.85
N ASP A 104 4.85 -1.21 -13.07
CA ASP A 104 3.96 -1.55 -14.19
C ASP A 104 2.71 -0.66 -14.19
N VAL A 105 2.12 -0.45 -13.00
CA VAL A 105 0.99 0.47 -12.81
C VAL A 105 1.38 1.92 -13.06
N GLN A 106 2.64 2.31 -12.86
CA GLN A 106 3.07 3.66 -13.25
C GLN A 106 3.00 3.88 -14.76
N ALA A 107 3.29 2.84 -15.55
CA ALA A 107 3.32 2.88 -17.00
C ALA A 107 1.92 2.75 -17.63
N GLY A 108 1.01 1.99 -17.02
CA GLY A 108 -0.35 1.83 -17.53
C GLY A 108 -1.23 0.88 -16.74
N SER A 109 -2.35 0.46 -17.34
CA SER A 109 -3.21 -0.55 -16.73
C SER A 109 -2.59 -1.94 -16.79
N VAL A 110 -2.60 -2.67 -15.67
CA VAL A 110 -2.04 -4.02 -15.56
C VAL A 110 -3.15 -5.06 -15.64
N LEU A 111 -2.98 -6.04 -16.52
CA LEU A 111 -3.85 -7.22 -16.60
C LEU A 111 -3.48 -8.21 -15.48
N GLY A 112 -4.49 -8.76 -14.82
CA GLY A 112 -4.33 -9.63 -13.67
C GLY A 112 -3.87 -8.89 -12.41
N PHE A 113 -4.12 -7.58 -12.31
CA PHE A 113 -3.62 -6.74 -11.23
C PHE A 113 -4.01 -7.30 -9.86
N GLY A 114 -5.31 -7.58 -9.66
CA GLY A 114 -5.82 -8.09 -8.40
C GLY A 114 -5.28 -9.47 -8.07
N LYS A 115 -5.10 -10.35 -9.06
CA LYS A 115 -4.48 -11.67 -8.83
C LYS A 115 -3.02 -11.56 -8.37
N LYS A 116 -2.22 -10.73 -9.05
CA LYS A 116 -0.81 -10.51 -8.69
C LYS A 116 -0.70 -9.89 -7.30
N LEU A 117 -1.40 -8.78 -7.07
CA LEU A 117 -1.39 -8.08 -5.79
C LEU A 117 -1.90 -8.97 -4.66
N GLY A 118 -3.01 -9.67 -4.88
CA GLY A 118 -3.60 -10.57 -3.89
C GLY A 118 -2.66 -11.69 -3.48
N SER A 119 -1.89 -12.25 -4.43
CA SER A 119 -0.87 -13.27 -4.15
C SER A 119 0.27 -12.72 -3.29
N ILE A 120 0.80 -11.53 -3.64
CA ILE A 120 1.86 -10.88 -2.87
C ILE A 120 1.38 -10.64 -1.43
N VAL A 121 0.21 -10.03 -1.25
CA VAL A 121 -0.36 -9.77 0.08
C VAL A 121 -0.58 -11.08 0.84
N GLU A 122 -1.10 -12.13 0.19
CA GLU A 122 -1.34 -13.43 0.83
C GLU A 122 -0.06 -14.07 1.36
N VAL A 123 1.04 -14.04 0.60
CA VAL A 123 2.35 -14.57 1.03
C VAL A 123 2.82 -13.90 2.33
N HIS A 124 2.84 -12.57 2.37
CA HIS A 124 3.31 -11.83 3.56
C HIS A 124 2.40 -12.05 4.79
N MET A 125 1.09 -12.22 4.57
CA MET A 125 0.14 -12.55 5.64
C MET A 125 0.31 -13.99 6.15
N GLU A 126 0.61 -14.95 5.28
CA GLU A 126 0.89 -16.33 5.68
C GLU A 126 2.20 -16.46 6.45
N GLU A 127 3.24 -15.71 6.06
CA GLU A 127 4.50 -15.66 6.81
C GLU A 127 4.30 -15.12 8.23
N TYR A 128 3.49 -14.06 8.37
CA TYR A 128 3.07 -13.59 9.70
C TYR A 128 2.40 -14.72 10.50
N ASP A 129 1.43 -15.41 9.90
CA ASP A 129 0.67 -16.46 10.57
C ASP A 129 1.56 -17.63 11.01
N LYS A 130 2.58 -18.00 10.22
CA LYS A 130 3.55 -19.04 10.54
C LYS A 130 4.43 -18.65 11.73
N GLU A 131 4.93 -17.42 11.77
CA GLU A 131 5.82 -16.95 12.84
C GLU A 131 5.08 -16.63 14.13
N ALA A 132 3.86 -16.08 14.03
CA ALA A 132 3.09 -15.66 15.18
C ALA A 132 2.32 -16.80 15.88
N VAL A 133 2.33 -18.01 15.33
CA VAL A 133 1.49 -19.15 15.77
C VAL A 133 1.65 -19.52 17.25
N TYR A 134 2.84 -19.29 17.82
CA TYR A 134 3.17 -19.69 19.20
C TYR A 134 2.70 -18.70 20.27
N PHE A 135 2.23 -17.52 19.87
CA PHE A 135 1.83 -16.46 20.78
C PHE A 135 0.34 -16.49 21.10
N ASP A 136 -0.04 -15.70 22.11
CA ASP A 136 -1.42 -15.58 22.56
C ASP A 136 -2.36 -15.28 21.37
N GLU A 137 -3.43 -16.07 21.24
CA GLU A 137 -4.29 -16.06 20.06
C GLU A 137 -4.97 -14.71 19.84
N ALA A 138 -5.46 -14.08 20.92
CA ALA A 138 -6.14 -12.80 20.83
C ALA A 138 -5.16 -11.72 20.37
N VAL A 139 -3.93 -11.75 20.90
CA VAL A 139 -2.87 -10.82 20.54
C VAL A 139 -2.47 -10.96 19.07
N ARG A 140 -2.13 -12.18 18.61
CA ARG A 140 -1.70 -12.38 17.23
C ARG A 140 -2.80 -12.06 16.22
N LYS A 141 -4.07 -12.34 16.52
CA LYS A 141 -5.20 -11.95 15.66
C LYS A 141 -5.35 -10.43 15.55
N ALA A 142 -5.26 -9.71 16.67
CA ALA A 142 -5.35 -8.26 16.67
C ALA A 142 -4.17 -7.61 15.89
N LYS A 143 -2.95 -8.10 16.10
CA LYS A 143 -1.76 -7.63 15.39
C LYS A 143 -1.79 -7.98 13.90
N ARG A 144 -2.31 -9.15 13.53
CA ARG A 144 -2.56 -9.54 12.13
C ARG A 144 -3.49 -8.56 11.42
N GLN A 145 -4.60 -8.18 12.05
CA GLN A 145 -5.55 -7.21 11.47
C GLN A 145 -4.92 -5.83 11.27
N LEU A 146 -4.08 -5.39 12.23
CA LEU A 146 -3.35 -4.13 12.10
C LEU A 146 -2.34 -4.18 10.93
N LEU A 147 -1.61 -5.29 10.79
CA LEU A 147 -0.72 -5.53 9.65
C LEU A 147 -1.50 -5.47 8.32
N GLU A 148 -2.60 -6.20 8.22
CA GLU A 148 -3.45 -6.24 7.04
C GLU A 148 -3.91 -4.83 6.64
N SER A 149 -4.44 -4.05 7.59
CA SER A 149 -4.85 -2.66 7.33
C SER A 149 -3.69 -1.80 6.83
N ARG A 150 -2.49 -1.95 7.41
CA ARG A 150 -1.30 -1.20 7.01
C ARG A 150 -0.84 -1.57 5.59
N ILE A 151 -0.87 -2.85 5.25
CA ILE A 151 -0.57 -3.35 3.90
C ILE A 151 -1.58 -2.80 2.89
N LEU A 152 -2.88 -2.87 3.21
CA LEU A 152 -3.92 -2.35 2.33
C LEU A 152 -3.76 -0.84 2.07
N ASN A 153 -3.37 -0.07 3.08
CA ASN A 153 -3.06 1.36 2.92
C ASN A 153 -1.84 1.61 2.02
N LEU A 154 -0.81 0.74 2.08
CA LEU A 154 0.37 0.84 1.21
C LEU A 154 0.01 0.62 -0.26
N VAL A 155 -0.84 -0.37 -0.55
CA VAL A 155 -1.12 -0.80 -1.93
C VAL A 155 -2.30 -0.08 -2.59
N GLN A 156 -3.14 0.59 -1.79
CA GLN A 156 -4.32 1.32 -2.26
C GLN A 156 -4.02 2.39 -3.34
N PRO A 157 -2.92 3.18 -3.27
CA PRO A 157 -2.59 4.12 -4.33
C PRO A 157 -2.35 3.46 -5.69
N ALA A 158 -1.72 2.29 -5.72
CA ALA A 158 -1.50 1.53 -6.96
C ALA A 158 -2.85 1.04 -7.54
N PHE A 159 -3.74 0.52 -6.70
CA PHE A 159 -5.10 0.16 -7.13
C PHE A 159 -5.84 1.34 -7.75
N GLN A 160 -5.85 2.50 -7.07
CA GLN A 160 -6.50 3.72 -7.58
C GLN A 160 -5.91 4.17 -8.91
N LYS A 161 -4.58 4.08 -9.06
CA LYS A 161 -3.90 4.42 -10.30
C LYS A 161 -4.26 3.45 -11.44
N ASN A 162 -4.30 2.14 -11.18
CA ASN A 162 -4.74 1.15 -12.16
C ASN A 162 -6.16 1.44 -12.66
N LEU A 163 -7.08 1.76 -11.74
CA LEU A 163 -8.45 2.16 -12.09
C LEU A 163 -8.48 3.43 -12.95
N SER A 164 -7.62 4.42 -12.65
CA SER A 164 -7.51 5.63 -13.47
C SER A 164 -7.07 5.32 -14.90
N HIS A 165 -6.13 4.38 -15.09
CA HIS A 165 -5.72 3.94 -16.42
C HIS A 165 -6.84 3.21 -17.16
N LEU A 166 -7.60 2.35 -16.47
CA LEU A 166 -8.78 1.70 -17.03
C LEU A 166 -9.84 2.71 -17.49
N ARG A 167 -10.07 3.78 -16.71
CA ARG A 167 -10.99 4.87 -17.09
C ARG A 167 -10.53 5.56 -18.38
N THR A 168 -9.26 5.95 -18.46
CA THR A 168 -8.71 6.58 -19.67
C THR A 168 -8.85 5.65 -20.87
N LYS A 169 -8.50 4.36 -20.70
CA LYS A 169 -8.62 3.35 -21.75
C LYS A 169 -10.07 3.18 -22.24
N ALA A 170 -11.04 3.13 -21.32
CA ALA A 170 -12.45 3.01 -21.67
C ALA A 170 -12.98 4.23 -22.44
N LEU A 171 -12.56 5.43 -22.04
CA LEU A 171 -12.92 6.67 -22.73
C LEU A 171 -12.30 6.71 -24.15
N GLU A 172 -11.03 6.38 -24.30
CA GLU A 172 -10.39 6.34 -25.62
C GLU A 172 -11.01 5.28 -26.54
N LYS A 173 -11.38 4.11 -26.00
CA LYS A 173 -12.14 3.09 -26.73
C LYS A 173 -13.50 3.63 -27.20
N PHE A 174 -14.20 4.38 -26.34
CA PHE A 174 -15.47 4.99 -26.70
C PHE A 174 -15.31 5.97 -27.87
N LYS A 175 -14.34 6.90 -27.77
CA LYS A 175 -14.06 7.91 -28.81
C LYS A 175 -13.77 7.26 -30.16
N THR A 176 -12.76 6.39 -30.18
CA THR A 176 -12.32 5.69 -31.40
C THR A 176 -13.41 4.81 -32.00
N GLY A 177 -14.17 4.09 -31.16
CA GLY A 177 -15.30 3.29 -31.63
C GLY A 177 -16.46 4.14 -32.17
N LEU A 178 -16.72 5.30 -31.57
CA LEU A 178 -17.76 6.22 -32.03
C LEU A 178 -17.39 6.79 -33.41
N ASP A 179 -16.16 7.27 -33.57
CA ASP A 179 -15.66 7.81 -34.84
C ASP A 179 -15.77 6.78 -35.97
N GLN A 180 -15.25 5.57 -35.75
CA GLN A 180 -15.32 4.47 -36.72
C GLN A 180 -16.77 4.10 -37.08
N SER A 181 -17.65 4.03 -36.09
CA SER A 181 -19.05 3.68 -36.32
C SER A 181 -19.81 4.77 -37.07
N LEU A 182 -19.43 6.05 -36.91
CA LEU A 182 -20.02 7.15 -37.68
C LEU A 182 -19.48 7.17 -39.11
N GLU A 183 -18.19 6.90 -39.29
CA GLU A 183 -17.56 6.76 -40.62
C GLU A 183 -18.15 5.61 -41.43
N SER A 184 -18.57 4.52 -40.76
CA SER A 184 -19.26 3.39 -41.41
C SER A 184 -20.72 3.69 -41.78
N GLY A 185 -21.20 4.93 -41.59
CA GLY A 185 -22.56 5.36 -41.91
C GLY A 185 -23.63 4.90 -40.93
N LYS A 186 -23.26 4.41 -39.74
CA LYS A 186 -24.23 4.02 -38.71
C LYS A 186 -24.88 5.25 -38.08
N GLY A 187 -26.17 5.15 -37.76
CA GLY A 187 -26.90 6.24 -37.10
C GLY A 187 -26.35 6.57 -35.71
N PHE A 188 -26.18 7.87 -35.42
CA PHE A 188 -25.53 8.38 -34.22
C PHE A 188 -26.01 7.73 -32.90
N ALA A 189 -27.32 7.65 -32.68
CA ALA A 189 -27.87 7.08 -31.45
C ALA A 189 -27.53 5.59 -31.27
N ALA A 190 -27.45 4.83 -32.37
CA ALA A 190 -27.05 3.42 -32.33
C ALA A 190 -25.54 3.31 -32.08
N SER A 191 -24.73 4.14 -32.74
CA SER A 191 -23.27 4.20 -32.54
C SER A 191 -22.92 4.49 -31.09
N VAL A 192 -23.49 5.55 -30.49
CA VAL A 192 -23.23 5.93 -29.09
C VAL A 192 -23.60 4.83 -28.12
N ARG A 193 -24.78 4.20 -28.28
CA ARG A 193 -25.24 3.15 -27.38
C ARG A 193 -24.28 1.96 -27.37
N GLU A 194 -23.94 1.43 -28.54
CA GLU A 194 -23.11 0.23 -28.64
C GLU A 194 -21.66 0.48 -28.20
N THR A 195 -21.08 1.64 -28.53
CA THR A 195 -19.72 1.96 -28.09
C THR A 195 -19.67 2.23 -26.59
N THR A 196 -20.71 2.82 -26.01
CA THR A 196 -20.86 2.98 -24.56
C THR A 196 -20.91 1.61 -23.87
N GLU A 197 -21.78 0.70 -24.33
CA GLU A 197 -21.91 -0.66 -23.78
C GLU A 197 -20.57 -1.42 -23.86
N SER A 198 -19.90 -1.38 -25.02
CA SER A 198 -18.62 -2.04 -25.24
C SER A 198 -17.49 -1.49 -24.35
N SER A 199 -17.41 -0.16 -24.21
CA SER A 199 -16.40 0.49 -23.36
C SER A 199 -16.64 0.26 -21.87
N LEU A 200 -17.89 0.35 -21.42
CA LEU A 200 -18.23 0.10 -20.02
C LEU A 200 -18.07 -1.38 -19.65
N SER A 201 -18.35 -2.31 -20.58
CA SER A 201 -18.12 -3.74 -20.36
C SER A 201 -16.63 -4.03 -20.11
N GLU A 202 -15.74 -3.48 -20.95
CA GLU A 202 -14.29 -3.68 -20.78
C GLU A 202 -13.76 -3.01 -19.50
N PHE A 203 -14.27 -1.82 -19.18
CA PHE A 203 -13.95 -1.15 -17.92
C PHE A 203 -14.33 -2.00 -16.70
N ASN A 204 -15.58 -2.48 -16.65
CA ASN A 204 -16.07 -3.29 -15.54
C ASN A 204 -15.28 -4.60 -15.39
N GLN A 205 -14.91 -5.23 -16.52
CA GLN A 205 -14.07 -6.43 -16.49
C GLN A 205 -12.69 -6.12 -15.90
N GLY A 206 -12.05 -5.02 -16.31
CA GLY A 206 -10.77 -4.59 -15.76
C GLY A 206 -10.84 -4.23 -14.27
N CYS A 207 -11.94 -3.59 -13.84
CA CYS A 207 -12.17 -3.30 -12.42
C CYS A 207 -12.36 -4.57 -11.60
N ALA A 208 -13.15 -5.53 -12.09
CA ALA A 208 -13.36 -6.82 -11.43
C ALA A 208 -12.04 -7.60 -11.29
N ASP A 209 -11.18 -7.55 -12.29
CA ASP A 209 -9.82 -8.14 -12.25
C ASP A 209 -8.86 -7.41 -11.28
N SER A 210 -9.17 -6.17 -10.91
CA SER A 210 -8.33 -5.35 -10.02
C SER A 210 -8.62 -5.55 -8.53
N VAL A 211 -9.76 -6.15 -8.17
CA VAL A 211 -10.16 -6.36 -6.77
C VAL A 211 -9.42 -7.55 -6.18
N ILE A 212 -9.10 -7.49 -4.88
CA ILE A 212 -8.43 -8.54 -4.14
C ILE A 212 -9.31 -9.08 -3.01
N LYS A 213 -9.12 -10.35 -2.64
CA LYS A 213 -9.85 -11.02 -1.55
C LYS A 213 -9.73 -10.28 -0.21
N GLN A 214 -8.58 -9.67 0.03
CA GLN A 214 -8.22 -9.02 1.29
C GLN A 214 -8.89 -7.67 1.48
N ALA A 215 -9.52 -7.09 0.44
CA ALA A 215 -10.07 -5.74 0.51
C ALA A 215 -11.44 -5.62 -0.16
N ASP A 216 -12.36 -4.95 0.53
CA ASP A 216 -13.67 -4.58 -0.01
C ASP A 216 -13.56 -3.23 -0.75
N TRP A 217 -12.81 -3.22 -1.85
CA TRP A 217 -12.57 -1.99 -2.62
C TRP A 217 -13.72 -1.68 -3.57
N ASP A 218 -14.32 -0.52 -3.37
CA ASP A 218 -15.38 0.02 -4.23
C ASP A 218 -14.81 0.83 -5.41
N TYR A 219 -15.27 0.51 -6.63
CA TYR A 219 -14.98 1.25 -7.86
C TYR A 219 -16.19 2.00 -8.44
N SER A 220 -17.34 2.03 -7.75
CA SER A 220 -18.56 2.71 -8.19
C SER A 220 -18.31 4.18 -8.55
N LYS A 221 -17.53 4.89 -7.73
CA LYS A 221 -17.21 6.30 -7.93
C LYS A 221 -16.46 6.56 -9.23
N ILE A 222 -15.58 5.65 -9.65
CA ILE A 222 -14.86 5.81 -10.91
C ILE A 222 -15.68 5.35 -12.10
N LEU A 223 -16.55 4.36 -11.94
CA LEU A 223 -17.54 3.97 -12.94
C LEU A 223 -18.46 5.15 -13.29
N GLU A 224 -18.98 5.86 -12.29
CA GLU A 224 -19.80 7.07 -12.50
C GLU A 224 -19.02 8.21 -13.17
N LYS A 225 -17.70 8.25 -13.00
CA LYS A 225 -16.86 9.21 -13.72
C LYS A 225 -16.68 8.81 -15.19
N VAL A 226 -16.47 7.53 -15.49
CA VAL A 226 -16.38 7.03 -16.88
C VAL A 226 -17.68 7.30 -17.63
N ARG A 227 -18.83 7.03 -17.00
CA ARG A 227 -20.16 7.29 -17.60
C ARG A 227 -20.33 8.75 -18.00
N ARG A 228 -20.01 9.68 -17.09
CA ARG A 228 -20.09 11.11 -17.36
C ARG A 228 -19.12 11.55 -18.46
N ASP A 229 -17.87 11.07 -18.45
CA ASP A 229 -16.91 11.41 -19.52
C ASP A 229 -17.40 10.98 -20.90
N ILE A 230 -18.04 9.81 -20.98
CA ILE A 230 -18.64 9.28 -22.22
C ILE A 230 -19.82 10.15 -22.65
N GLU A 231 -20.73 10.46 -21.74
CA GLU A 231 -21.90 11.31 -22.02
C GLU A 231 -21.49 12.71 -22.49
N ASP A 232 -20.55 13.35 -21.80
CA ASP A 232 -20.02 14.68 -22.15
C ASP A 232 -19.39 14.66 -23.55
N HIS A 233 -18.63 13.62 -23.88
CA HIS A 233 -18.03 13.49 -25.21
C HIS A 233 -19.10 13.25 -26.29
N ALA A 234 -20.10 12.40 -26.02
CA ALA A 234 -21.20 12.16 -26.96
C ALA A 234 -21.97 13.45 -27.26
N LEU A 235 -22.25 14.26 -26.22
CA LEU A 235 -22.91 15.57 -26.38
C LEU A 235 -22.06 16.50 -27.25
N SER A 236 -20.76 16.60 -26.97
CA SER A 236 -19.84 17.43 -27.77
C SER A 236 -19.81 17.04 -29.25
N VAL A 237 -19.76 15.73 -29.56
CA VAL A 237 -19.80 15.25 -30.94
C VAL A 237 -21.13 15.60 -31.59
N ARG A 238 -22.26 15.41 -30.89
CA ARG A 238 -23.59 15.74 -31.41
C ARG A 238 -23.70 17.23 -31.75
N GLU A 239 -23.26 18.11 -30.85
CA GLU A 239 -23.29 19.56 -31.05
C GLU A 239 -22.44 19.97 -32.26
N SER A 240 -21.23 19.39 -32.40
CA SER A 240 -20.35 19.70 -33.54
C SER A 240 -20.89 19.27 -34.91
N LYS A 241 -21.84 18.33 -34.95
CA LYS A 241 -22.49 17.85 -36.18
C LYS A 241 -23.77 18.62 -36.52
N LEU A 242 -24.30 19.42 -35.59
CA LEU A 242 -25.48 20.25 -35.77
C LEU A 242 -25.16 21.69 -36.18
N THR A 243 -23.92 22.12 -35.98
CA THR A 243 -23.34 23.40 -36.45
C THR A 243 -22.67 23.25 -37.80
#